data_AF-A0A8T3TPS0-F1
#
_entry.id   AF-A0A8T3TPS0-F1
#
_cell.length_a   1.000
_cell.length_b   1.000
_cell.length_c   1.000
_cell.angle_alpha   90.00
_cell.angle_beta   90.00
_cell.angle_gamma   90.00
#
_symmetry.space_group_name_H-M   'P 1'
#
loop_
_entity.id
_entity.type
_entity.pdbx_description
1 polymer ?
#
loop_
_entity_poly.entity_id
_entity_poly.type
_entity_poly.pdbx_seq_one_letter_code
_entity_poly.pdbx_strand_id
1 'polypeptide(L)'
;ALTLNLRHVVLGAVLRPRMSGSWLRRAGLGFLLIDETFGFATTAGSDARLSLAERAAITERTLLVSGLLCYAIWIGGTVLGVLGAGLPGLEGFAAAVFPVLFLGLAALAARSRSIALRAAGGAGITAVIAITLPDARALAPVVAGVLVALPSRGRPPAGTDQV
;
A
#
# COMPACT_ATOMS: atom_id res chain seq x y z
N ALA A 1 -16.51 0.22 -10.29
CA ALA A 1 -16.92 0.62 -8.93
C ALA A 1 -17.15 -0.58 -8.00
N LEU A 2 -17.95 -1.58 -8.40
CA LEU A 2 -18.29 -2.75 -7.56
C LEU A 2 -17.05 -3.53 -7.08
N THR A 3 -16.15 -3.93 -7.98
CA THR A 3 -14.91 -4.67 -7.65
C THR A 3 -14.01 -3.92 -6.66
N LEU A 4 -13.95 -2.59 -6.79
CA LEU A 4 -13.16 -1.72 -5.92
C LEU A 4 -13.77 -1.59 -4.52
N ASN A 5 -15.10 -1.66 -4.42
CA ASN A 5 -15.79 -1.66 -3.12
C ASN A 5 -15.72 -3.03 -2.42
N LEU A 6 -15.75 -4.13 -3.17
CA LEU A 6 -15.62 -5.48 -2.63
C LEU A 6 -14.33 -5.68 -1.82
N ARG A 7 -13.22 -5.01 -2.18
CA ARG A 7 -11.98 -5.08 -1.40
C ARG A 7 -12.21 -4.68 0.05
N HIS A 8 -12.99 -3.62 0.31
CA HIS A 8 -13.23 -3.13 1.67
C HIS A 8 -14.06 -4.13 2.51
N VAL A 9 -14.91 -4.94 1.88
CA VAL A 9 -15.61 -6.04 2.54
C VAL A 9 -14.63 -7.11 3.00
N VAL A 10 -13.69 -7.50 2.12
CA VAL A 10 -12.65 -8.49 2.44
C VAL A 10 -11.74 -7.98 3.57
N LEU A 11 -11.25 -6.74 3.46
CA LEU A 11 -10.43 -6.10 4.50
C LEU A 11 -11.17 -6.03 5.84
N GLY A 12 -12.46 -5.63 5.81
CA GLY A 12 -13.31 -5.58 6.99
C GLY A 12 -13.57 -6.95 7.63
N ALA A 13 -13.73 -8.00 6.81
CA ALA A 13 -13.87 -9.38 7.30
C ALA A 13 -12.60 -9.87 8.02
N VAL A 14 -11.42 -9.54 7.49
CA VAL A 14 -10.12 -9.88 8.10
C VAL A 14 -9.89 -9.13 9.42
N LEU A 15 -10.31 -7.88 9.52
CA LEU A 15 -10.14 -7.07 10.73
C LEU A 15 -11.22 -7.31 11.79
N ARG A 16 -12.40 -7.80 11.41
CA ARG A 16 -13.54 -7.98 12.34
C ARG A 16 -13.18 -8.75 13.63
N PRO A 17 -12.45 -9.88 13.60
CA PRO A 17 -12.08 -10.61 14.82
C PRO A 17 -11.11 -9.85 15.74
N ARG A 18 -10.45 -8.81 15.21
CA ARG A 18 -9.46 -7.97 15.92
C ARG A 18 -10.05 -6.63 16.38
N MET A 19 -11.36 -6.45 16.26
CA MET A 19 -12.06 -5.24 16.68
C MET A 19 -12.98 -5.57 17.86
N SER A 20 -12.90 -4.71 18.86
CA SER A 20 -13.67 -4.72 20.09
C SER A 20 -14.59 -3.48 20.16
N GLY A 21 -15.75 -3.63 20.77
CA GLY A 21 -16.66 -2.52 21.04
C GLY A 21 -17.87 -2.40 20.10
N SER A 22 -18.56 -1.27 20.22
CA SER A 22 -19.87 -1.03 19.63
C SER A 22 -19.86 -0.94 18.10
N TRP A 23 -21.03 -1.11 17.49
CA TRP A 23 -21.21 -1.00 16.04
C TRP A 23 -20.79 0.38 15.49
N LEU A 24 -21.04 1.46 16.24
CA LEU A 24 -20.62 2.83 15.88
C LEU A 24 -19.10 2.96 15.79
N ARG A 25 -18.38 2.41 16.77
CA ARG A 25 -16.92 2.41 16.78
C ARG A 25 -16.36 1.65 15.59
N ARG A 26 -16.96 0.50 15.28
CA ARG A 26 -16.58 -0.32 14.12
C ARG A 26 -16.90 0.37 12.80
N ALA A 27 -18.01 1.11 12.71
CA ALA A 27 -18.35 1.91 11.54
C ALA A 27 -17.34 3.07 11.33
N GLY A 28 -16.97 3.78 12.40
CA GLY A 28 -15.96 4.84 12.35
C GLY A 28 -14.58 4.32 11.92
N LEU A 29 -14.16 3.18 12.45
CA LEU A 29 -12.93 2.52 12.00
C LEU A 29 -13.03 2.02 10.55
N GLY A 30 -14.20 1.53 10.14
CA GLY A 30 -14.47 1.13 8.75
C GLY A 30 -14.41 2.28 7.76
N PHE A 31 -14.82 3.50 8.16
CA PHE A 31 -14.67 4.70 7.34
C PHE A 31 -13.19 5.05 7.07
N LEU A 32 -12.31 4.76 8.02
CA LEU A 32 -10.86 5.00 7.90
C LEU A 32 -10.10 3.84 7.23
N LEU A 33 -10.80 2.83 6.74
CA LEU A 33 -10.20 1.62 6.20
C LEU A 33 -9.86 1.80 4.71
N ILE A 34 -8.56 1.90 4.43
CA ILE A 34 -7.96 1.84 3.09
C ILE A 34 -6.84 0.79 3.10
N ASP A 35 -6.29 0.46 1.93
CA ASP A 35 -5.29 -0.61 1.81
C ASP A 35 -4.05 -0.33 2.68
N GLU A 36 -3.63 0.93 2.77
CA GLU A 36 -2.48 1.39 3.54
C GLU A 36 -2.73 1.28 5.05
N THR A 37 -3.88 1.79 5.52
CA THR A 37 -4.22 1.77 6.95
C THR A 37 -4.51 0.36 7.45
N PHE A 38 -5.06 -0.51 6.58
CA PHE A 38 -5.14 -1.94 6.79
C PHE A 38 -3.75 -2.55 6.99
N GLY A 39 -2.82 -2.30 6.06
CA GLY A 39 -1.45 -2.85 6.12
C GLY A 39 -0.71 -2.44 7.40
N PHE A 40 -0.81 -1.17 7.80
CA PHE A 40 -0.24 -0.71 9.07
C PHE A 40 -0.89 -1.39 10.27
N ALA A 41 -2.23 -1.44 10.32
CA ALA A 41 -2.96 -2.03 11.44
C ALA A 41 -2.66 -3.53 11.61
N THR A 42 -2.61 -4.30 10.51
CA THR A 42 -2.28 -5.73 10.57
C THR A 42 -0.84 -5.99 10.97
N THR A 43 0.09 -5.16 10.50
CA THR A 43 1.51 -5.31 10.83
C THR A 43 1.75 -4.99 12.31
N ALA A 44 1.18 -3.89 12.81
CA ALA A 44 1.29 -3.50 14.22
C ALA A 44 0.69 -4.55 15.17
N GLY A 45 -0.41 -5.20 14.81
CA GLY A 45 -1.06 -6.25 15.61
C GLY A 45 -0.51 -7.66 15.43
N SER A 46 0.54 -7.86 14.62
CA SER A 46 1.03 -9.19 14.23
C SER A 46 1.92 -9.88 15.29
N ASP A 47 2.47 -9.14 16.26
CA ASP A 47 3.43 -9.68 17.24
C ASP A 47 2.84 -10.87 18.01
N ALA A 48 3.48 -12.03 17.84
CA ALA A 48 3.11 -13.33 18.42
C ALA A 48 2.93 -13.29 19.96
N ARG A 49 3.66 -12.39 20.64
CA ARG A 49 3.74 -12.33 22.11
C ARG A 49 2.56 -11.61 22.75
N LEU A 50 1.78 -10.85 21.97
CA LEU A 50 0.65 -10.08 22.46
C LEU A 50 -0.59 -10.97 22.70
N SER A 51 -1.30 -10.71 23.79
CA SER A 51 -2.63 -11.26 24.04
C SER A 51 -3.65 -10.79 23.00
N LEU A 52 -4.78 -11.49 22.89
CA LEU A 52 -5.87 -11.12 21.98
C LEU A 52 -6.38 -9.68 22.20
N ALA A 53 -6.50 -9.26 23.46
CA ALA A 53 -6.96 -7.92 23.83
C ALA A 53 -5.96 -6.83 23.42
N GLU A 54 -4.67 -7.06 23.64
CA GLU A 54 -3.61 -6.12 23.26
C GLU A 54 -3.50 -5.96 21.75
N ARG A 55 -3.60 -7.07 21.00
CA ARG A 55 -3.63 -7.04 19.53
C ARG A 55 -4.78 -6.21 19.00
N ALA A 56 -5.98 -6.38 19.58
CA ALA A 56 -7.15 -5.61 19.19
C ALA A 56 -6.93 -4.11 19.46
N ALA A 57 -6.48 -3.76 20.66
CA ALA A 57 -6.22 -2.37 21.03
C ALA A 57 -5.16 -1.71 20.13
N ILE A 58 -4.04 -2.39 19.84
CA ILE A 58 -2.98 -1.89 18.96
C ILE A 58 -3.48 -1.74 17.52
N THR A 59 -4.22 -2.74 17.01
CA THR A 59 -4.78 -2.72 15.65
C THR A 59 -5.72 -1.53 15.50
N GLU A 60 -6.64 -1.32 16.43
CA GLU A 60 -7.60 -0.22 16.42
C GLU A 60 -6.93 1.14 16.55
N ARG A 61 -5.97 1.28 17.47
CA ARG A 61 -5.21 2.53 17.65
C ARG A 61 -4.43 2.87 16.38
N THR A 62 -3.79 1.88 15.77
CA THR A 62 -3.02 2.08 14.53
C THR A 62 -3.94 2.47 13.39
N LEU A 63 -5.07 1.79 13.23
CA LEU A 63 -6.07 2.10 12.19
C LEU A 63 -6.62 3.53 12.37
N LEU A 64 -6.92 3.94 13.60
CA LEU A 64 -7.44 5.27 13.89
C LEU A 64 -6.40 6.36 13.63
N VAL A 65 -5.17 6.20 14.14
CA VAL A 65 -4.10 7.20 13.98
C VAL A 65 -3.69 7.31 12.52
N SER A 66 -3.39 6.19 11.86
CA SER A 66 -2.99 6.20 10.44
C SER A 66 -4.12 6.70 9.54
N GLY A 67 -5.36 6.29 9.80
CA GLY A 67 -6.53 6.74 9.06
C GLY A 67 -6.80 8.23 9.19
N LEU A 68 -6.76 8.77 10.40
CA LEU A 68 -6.93 10.22 10.62
C LEU A 68 -5.80 11.02 9.98
N LEU A 69 -4.56 10.53 10.05
CA LEU A 69 -3.43 11.17 9.40
C LEU A 69 -3.59 11.19 7.87
N CYS A 70 -3.93 10.04 7.27
CA CYS A 70 -4.22 9.94 5.85
C CYS A 70 -5.36 10.86 5.43
N TYR A 71 -6.44 10.92 6.22
CA TYR A 71 -7.58 11.80 5.95
C TYR A 71 -7.19 13.27 6.02
N ALA A 72 -6.44 13.68 7.05
CA ALA A 72 -5.96 15.05 7.20
C ALA A 72 -5.04 15.46 6.03
N ILE A 73 -4.11 14.58 5.63
CA ILE A 73 -3.24 14.81 4.48
C ILE A 73 -4.06 14.89 3.19
N TRP A 74 -5.08 14.04 3.03
CA TRP A 74 -5.97 14.07 1.86
C TRP A 74 -6.75 15.39 1.76
N ILE A 75 -7.35 15.84 2.85
CA ILE A 75 -8.03 17.15 2.91
C ILE A 75 -7.03 18.27 2.61
N GLY A 76 -5.87 18.26 3.25
CA GLY A 76 -4.82 19.26 3.02
C GLY A 76 -4.37 19.31 1.56
N GLY A 77 -4.08 18.16 0.96
CA GLY A 77 -3.71 18.05 -0.44
C GLY A 77 -4.83 18.50 -1.39
N THR A 78 -6.08 18.23 -1.04
CA THR A 78 -7.25 18.68 -1.82
C THR A 78 -7.38 20.21 -1.76
N VAL A 79 -7.29 20.80 -0.57
CA VAL A 79 -7.32 22.27 -0.40
C VAL A 79 -6.17 22.91 -1.17
N LEU A 80 -4.95 22.40 -1.02
CA LEU A 80 -3.78 22.90 -1.76
C LEU A 80 -3.95 22.73 -3.28
N GLY A 81 -4.53 21.62 -3.73
CA GLY A 81 -4.82 21.38 -5.14
C GLY A 81 -5.84 22.37 -5.71
N VAL A 82 -6.94 22.62 -4.98
CA VAL A 82 -7.96 23.60 -5.38
C VAL A 82 -7.38 25.02 -5.41
N LEU A 83 -6.59 25.41 -4.40
CA LEU A 83 -5.93 26.72 -4.37
C LEU A 83 -4.87 26.85 -5.47
N GLY A 84 -4.12 25.78 -5.74
CA GLY A 84 -3.07 25.75 -6.75
C GLY A 84 -3.59 25.73 -8.20
N ALA A 85 -4.79 25.20 -8.44
CA ALA A 85 -5.40 25.13 -9.77
C ALA A 85 -5.64 26.50 -10.41
N GLY A 86 -5.73 27.58 -9.61
CA GLY A 86 -5.88 28.95 -10.11
C GLY A 86 -4.55 29.64 -10.46
N LEU A 87 -3.40 29.02 -10.22
CA LEU A 87 -2.09 29.64 -10.42
C LEU A 87 -1.51 29.28 -11.81
N PRO A 88 -1.31 30.25 -12.71
CA PRO A 88 -0.73 29.97 -14.02
C PRO A 88 0.72 29.48 -13.87
N GLY A 89 1.08 28.45 -14.64
CA GLY A 89 2.43 27.85 -14.64
C GLY A 89 2.64 26.73 -13.63
N LEU A 90 1.66 26.43 -12.76
CA LEU A 90 1.77 25.33 -11.79
C LEU A 90 1.51 23.94 -12.40
N GLU A 91 0.85 23.86 -13.55
CA GLU A 91 0.46 22.59 -14.18
C GLU A 91 1.65 21.66 -14.46
N GLY A 92 2.73 22.21 -15.03
CA GLY A 92 3.94 21.43 -15.31
C GLY A 92 4.63 20.93 -14.05
N PHE A 93 4.62 21.73 -12.98
CA PHE A 93 5.14 21.31 -11.68
C PHE A 93 4.27 20.22 -11.05
N ALA A 94 2.95 20.39 -11.03
CA ALA A 94 2.00 19.41 -10.51
C ALA A 94 2.10 18.06 -11.25
N ALA A 95 2.26 18.10 -12.58
CA ALA A 95 2.47 16.91 -13.40
C ALA A 95 3.77 16.17 -13.06
N ALA A 96 4.82 16.89 -12.63
CA ALA A 96 6.10 16.30 -12.23
C ALA A 96 6.11 15.80 -10.78
N VAL A 97 5.34 16.41 -9.88
CA VAL A 97 5.29 16.03 -8.45
C VAL A 97 4.84 14.58 -8.28
N PHE A 98 3.81 14.16 -9.02
CA PHE A 98 3.28 12.80 -8.90
C PHE A 98 4.33 11.69 -9.17
N PRO A 99 5.04 11.68 -10.32
CA PRO A 99 6.09 10.68 -10.56
C PRO A 99 7.28 10.82 -9.60
N VAL A 100 7.64 12.03 -9.16
CA VAL A 100 8.73 12.22 -8.17
C VAL A 100 8.38 11.60 -6.83
N LEU A 101 7.16 11.80 -6.32
CA LEU A 101 6.70 11.19 -5.08
C LEU A 101 6.68 9.66 -5.19
N PHE A 102 6.21 9.14 -6.33
CA PHE A 102 6.20 7.71 -6.60
C PHE A 102 7.62 7.13 -6.59
N LEU A 103 8.58 7.83 -7.21
CA LEU A 103 9.98 7.44 -7.23
C LEU A 103 10.61 7.48 -5.83
N GLY A 104 10.27 8.50 -5.03
CA GLY A 104 10.71 8.59 -3.63
C GLY A 104 10.19 7.43 -2.78
N LEU A 105 8.92 7.07 -2.92
CA LEU A 105 8.33 5.91 -2.23
C LEU A 105 8.98 4.60 -2.68
N ALA A 106 9.21 4.43 -3.99
CA ALA A 106 9.90 3.26 -4.52
C ALA A 106 11.33 3.13 -3.98
N ALA A 107 12.06 4.23 -3.86
CA ALA A 107 13.41 4.26 -3.27
C ALA A 107 13.38 3.87 -1.78
N LEU A 108 12.42 4.38 -1.00
CA LEU A 108 12.24 4.02 0.41
C LEU A 108 11.86 2.53 0.59
N ALA A 109 11.09 1.97 -0.35
CA ALA A 109 10.70 0.56 -0.35
C ALA A 109 11.86 -0.37 -0.77
N ALA A 110 12.82 0.11 -1.56
CA ALA A 110 13.98 -0.62 -2.03
C ALA A 110 15.07 -0.78 -0.94
N ARG A 111 14.73 -1.48 0.14
CA ARG A 111 15.62 -1.70 1.31
C ARG A 111 16.73 -2.73 1.06
N SER A 112 16.77 -3.37 -0.11
CA SER A 112 17.82 -4.34 -0.47
C SER A 112 18.17 -4.27 -1.95
N ARG A 113 19.42 -4.63 -2.30
CA ARG A 113 19.87 -4.73 -3.70
C ARG A 113 19.02 -5.69 -4.53
N SER A 114 18.50 -6.76 -3.91
CA SER A 114 17.59 -7.71 -4.57
C SER A 114 16.27 -7.05 -4.95
N ILE A 115 15.67 -6.25 -4.07
CA ILE A 115 14.44 -5.51 -4.35
C ILE A 115 14.69 -4.46 -5.44
N ALA A 116 15.82 -3.74 -5.39
CA ALA A 116 16.17 -2.75 -6.40
C ALA A 116 16.35 -3.37 -7.80
N LEU A 117 17.04 -4.51 -7.89
CA LEU A 117 17.23 -5.23 -9.17
C LEU A 117 15.91 -5.76 -9.73
N ARG A 118 15.02 -6.30 -8.88
CA ARG A 118 13.70 -6.76 -9.32
C ARG A 118 12.84 -5.58 -9.77
N ALA A 119 12.87 -4.45 -9.05
CA ALA A 119 12.17 -3.23 -9.46
C ALA A 119 12.68 -2.70 -10.81
N ALA A 120 14.01 -2.68 -11.02
CA ALA A 120 14.61 -2.30 -12.31
C ALA A 120 14.19 -3.25 -13.44
N GLY A 121 14.15 -4.56 -13.18
CA GLY A 121 13.65 -5.55 -14.12
C GLY A 121 12.18 -5.32 -14.49
N GLY A 122 11.32 -5.06 -13.49
CA GLY A 122 9.91 -4.70 -13.72
C GLY A 122 9.75 -3.42 -14.53
N ALA A 123 10.56 -2.40 -14.25
CA ALA A 123 10.58 -1.15 -15.01
C ALA A 123 10.99 -1.40 -16.48
N GLY A 124 12.03 -2.19 -16.72
CA GLY A 124 12.47 -2.58 -18.06
C GLY A 124 11.40 -3.33 -18.86
N ILE A 125 10.75 -4.33 -18.25
CA ILE A 125 9.65 -5.08 -18.86
C ILE A 125 8.48 -4.14 -19.20
N THR A 126 8.12 -3.25 -18.27
CA THR A 126 7.04 -2.27 -18.49
C THR A 126 7.36 -1.37 -19.68
N ALA A 127 8.59 -0.86 -19.76
CA ALA A 127 9.03 -0.02 -20.87
C ALA A 127 8.99 -0.74 -22.22
N VAL A 128 9.48 -1.98 -22.28
CA VAL A 128 9.45 -2.80 -23.51
C VAL A 128 8.01 -3.03 -23.97
N ILE A 129 7.11 -3.45 -23.08
CA ILE A 129 5.70 -3.69 -23.44
C ILE A 129 5.02 -2.38 -23.87
N ALA A 130 5.25 -1.28 -23.15
CA ALA A 130 4.63 0.01 -23.48
C ALA A 130 5.04 0.53 -24.86
N ILE A 131 6.27 0.26 -25.31
CA ILE A 131 6.79 0.67 -26.62
C ILE A 131 6.36 -0.29 -27.73
N THR A 132 6.41 -1.61 -27.47
CA THR A 132 6.20 -2.63 -28.51
C THR A 132 4.72 -3.03 -28.69
N LEU A 133 3.90 -2.85 -27.65
CA LEU A 133 2.51 -3.28 -27.61
C LEU A 133 1.62 -2.15 -27.06
N PRO A 134 1.37 -1.08 -27.84
CA PRO A 134 0.62 0.10 -27.39
C PRO A 134 -0.80 -0.24 -26.93
N ASP A 135 -1.44 -1.26 -27.51
CA ASP A 135 -2.77 -1.73 -27.10
C ASP A 135 -2.76 -2.43 -25.72
N ALA A 136 -1.60 -2.97 -25.31
CA ALA A 136 -1.41 -3.67 -24.03
C ALA A 136 -0.74 -2.79 -22.96
N ARG A 137 -0.47 -1.50 -23.24
CA ARG A 137 0.24 -0.59 -22.33
C ARG A 137 -0.37 -0.50 -20.92
N ALA A 138 -1.70 -0.64 -20.82
CA ALA A 138 -2.40 -0.60 -19.54
C ALA A 138 -2.17 -1.86 -18.68
N LEU A 139 -1.80 -2.99 -19.29
CA LEU A 139 -1.52 -4.26 -18.62
C LEU A 139 -0.04 -4.42 -18.26
N ALA A 140 0.85 -3.66 -18.90
CA ALA A 140 2.30 -3.74 -18.69
C ALA A 140 2.73 -3.62 -17.21
N PRO A 141 2.22 -2.66 -16.41
CA PRO A 141 2.59 -2.53 -15.00
C PRO A 141 2.10 -3.71 -14.15
N VAL A 142 0.94 -4.28 -14.50
CA VAL A 142 0.35 -5.42 -13.79
C VAL A 142 1.19 -6.67 -14.00
N VAL A 143 1.55 -6.96 -15.25
CA VAL A 143 2.42 -8.10 -15.61
C VAL A 143 3.78 -7.96 -14.95
N ALA A 144 4.41 -6.78 -15.05
CA ALA A 144 5.68 -6.50 -14.41
C ALA A 144 5.60 -6.66 -12.89
N GLY A 145 4.55 -6.16 -12.25
CA GLY A 145 4.31 -6.31 -10.81
C GLY A 145 4.21 -7.76 -10.36
N VAL A 146 3.45 -8.59 -11.10
CA VAL A 146 3.32 -10.03 -10.82
C VAL A 146 4.67 -10.74 -10.93
N LEU A 147 5.39 -10.53 -12.03
CA LEU A 147 6.69 -11.17 -12.27
C LEU A 147 7.72 -10.76 -11.21
N VAL A 148 7.70 -9.51 -10.80
CA VAL A 148 8.59 -8.97 -9.75
C VAL A 148 8.20 -9.48 -8.37
N ALA A 149 6.93 -9.77 -8.09
CA ALA A 149 6.48 -10.24 -6.78
C ALA A 149 6.79 -11.73 -6.53
N LEU A 150 6.96 -12.55 -7.59
CA LEU A 150 7.23 -13.99 -7.46
C LEU A 150 8.50 -14.28 -6.64
N PRO A 151 8.42 -14.94 -5.48
CA PRO A 151 9.56 -15.17 -4.60
C PRO A 151 10.73 -15.79 -5.36
N SER A 152 11.92 -15.18 -5.26
CA SER A 152 13.15 -15.85 -5.68
C SER A 152 13.29 -17.09 -4.82
N ARG A 153 13.37 -18.28 -5.44
CA ARG A 153 13.59 -19.55 -4.74
C ARG A 153 14.84 -19.42 -3.86
N GLY A 154 14.64 -19.15 -2.57
CA GLY A 154 15.70 -19.12 -1.58
C GLY A 154 16.21 -20.54 -1.40
N ARG A 155 17.53 -20.71 -1.46
CA ARG A 155 18.20 -21.96 -1.08
C ARG A 155 17.71 -22.35 0.32
N PRO A 156 17.28 -23.60 0.56
CA PRO A 156 16.88 -24.03 1.90
C PRO A 156 18.05 -23.79 2.88
N PRO A 157 17.75 -23.44 4.15
CA PRO A 157 18.77 -23.25 5.17
C PRO A 157 19.63 -24.51 5.26
N ALA A 158 20.92 -24.37 5.01
CA ALA A 158 21.88 -25.43 5.26
C ALA A 158 21.95 -25.67 6.77
N GLY A 159 21.58 -26.88 7.22
CA GLY A 159 21.75 -27.29 8.62
C GLY A 159 20.48 -27.80 9.31
N THR A 160 19.76 -28.75 8.71
CA THR A 160 18.88 -29.66 9.46
C THR A 160 19.39 -31.09 9.34
N ASP A 161 20.66 -31.27 9.67
CA ASP A 161 21.18 -32.56 10.12
C ASP A 161 21.71 -32.32 11.52
N GLN A 162 20.97 -32.72 12.55
CA GLN A 162 21.42 -33.36 13.80
C GLN A 162 20.16 -33.76 14.58
N VAL A 163 19.75 -35.02 14.37
CA VAL A 163 18.99 -35.84 15.34
C VAL A 163 20.01 -36.52 16.25
#